data_AF-D3DFW3-F1
#
_entry.id   AF-D3DFW3-F1
#
_cell.length_a   1.000
_cell.length_b   1.000
_cell.length_c   1.000
_cell.angle_alpha   90.00
_cell.angle_beta   90.00
_cell.angle_gamma   90.00
#
_symmetry.space_group_name_H-M   'P 1'
#
loop_
_entity.id
_entity.type
_entity.pdbx_description
1 polymer ?
#
loop_
_entity_poly.entity_id
_entity_poly.type
_entity_poly.pdbx_seq_one_letter_code
_entity_poly.pdbx_strand_id
1 'polypeptide(L)'
;MKKSEMLTAILVQDRLIRLNLSLLEGLLSEIKADIEESKILADACLDGKEMETYEKAMLVIEGNLLLKISEMLEHVYDLYEIFNFDITFLASVPEEIEREIERLDALNSINTKLELILSVIDELLLFEGESEKLKAILTPFRVYREVIEHSISFNKKVWDLVFQSS
;
A
#
# COMPACT_ATOMS: atom_id res chain seq x y z
N MET A 1 5.66 -1.60 29.63
CA MET A 1 4.74 -0.42 29.58
C MET A 1 3.70 -0.41 30.71
N LYS A 2 3.09 0.74 31.05
CA LYS A 2 1.86 0.79 31.87
C LYS A 2 0.71 0.13 31.08
N LYS A 3 -0.26 -0.48 31.77
CA LYS A 3 -1.45 -1.10 31.12
C LYS A 3 -2.17 -0.18 30.13
N SER A 4 -2.21 1.12 30.39
CA SER A 4 -2.79 2.13 29.49
C SER A 4 -1.98 2.36 28.21
N GLU A 5 -0.66 2.31 28.31
CA GLU A 5 0.26 2.44 27.16
C GLU A 5 0.14 1.19 26.29
N MET A 6 0.10 -0.01 26.89
CA MET A 6 -0.11 -1.28 26.17
C MET A 6 -1.45 -1.32 25.43
N LEU A 7 -2.53 -0.87 26.08
CA LEU A 7 -3.83 -0.75 25.42
C LEU A 7 -3.75 0.20 24.22
N THR A 8 -3.09 1.34 24.37
CA THR A 8 -2.91 2.32 23.29
C THR A 8 -2.14 1.70 22.12
N ALA A 9 -1.03 1.03 22.40
CA ALA A 9 -0.21 0.35 21.41
C ALA A 9 -1.02 -0.68 20.60
N ILE A 10 -1.75 -1.57 21.28
CA ILE A 10 -2.62 -2.58 20.64
C ILE A 10 -3.64 -1.92 19.72
N LEU A 11 -4.39 -0.94 20.24
CA LEU A 11 -5.47 -0.31 19.48
C LEU A 11 -4.95 0.48 18.27
N VAL A 12 -3.80 1.14 18.41
CA VAL A 12 -3.18 1.88 17.31
C VAL A 12 -2.70 0.90 16.23
N GLN A 13 -2.01 -0.17 16.62
CA GLN A 13 -1.50 -1.16 15.67
C GLN A 13 -2.64 -1.86 14.93
N ASP A 14 -3.68 -2.29 15.64
CA ASP A 14 -4.91 -2.83 15.04
C ASP A 14 -5.49 -1.85 13.99
N ARG A 15 -5.62 -0.58 14.37
CA ARG A 15 -6.23 0.42 13.48
C ARG A 15 -5.38 0.68 12.24
N LEU A 16 -4.06 0.72 12.38
CA LEU A 16 -3.15 0.95 11.27
C LEU A 16 -3.09 -0.25 10.33
N ILE A 17 -3.09 -1.49 10.84
CA ILE A 17 -3.17 -2.68 9.99
C ILE A 17 -4.45 -2.65 9.15
N ARG A 18 -5.61 -2.42 9.78
CA ARG A 18 -6.90 -2.32 9.07
C ARG A 18 -6.93 -1.17 8.06
N LEU A 19 -6.35 -0.02 8.41
CA LEU A 19 -6.27 1.13 7.49
C LEU A 19 -5.49 0.78 6.22
N ASN A 20 -4.35 0.09 6.37
CA ASN A 20 -3.53 -0.33 5.24
C ASN A 20 -4.20 -1.44 4.42
N LEU A 21 -4.95 -2.35 5.03
CA LEU A 21 -5.80 -3.30 4.29
C LEU A 21 -6.81 -2.56 3.40
N SER A 22 -7.61 -1.67 3.98
CA SER A 22 -8.62 -0.91 3.21
C SER A 22 -8.00 -0.04 2.12
N LEU A 23 -6.83 0.55 2.38
CA LEU A 23 -6.05 1.29 1.38
C LEU A 23 -5.70 0.40 0.19
N LEU A 24 -5.12 -0.77 0.43
CA LEU A 24 -4.66 -1.66 -0.62
C LEU A 24 -5.83 -2.26 -1.42
N GLU A 25 -6.93 -2.60 -0.75
CA GLU A 25 -8.15 -3.05 -1.42
C GLU A 25 -8.74 -1.95 -2.31
N GLY A 26 -8.79 -0.72 -1.80
CA GLY A 26 -9.20 0.45 -2.56
C GLY A 26 -8.31 0.67 -3.78
N LEU A 27 -6.99 0.71 -3.60
CA LEU A 27 -6.02 0.85 -4.68
C LEU A 27 -6.20 -0.24 -5.74
N LEU A 28 -6.34 -1.51 -5.33
CA LEU A 28 -6.52 -2.61 -6.26
C LEU A 28 -7.79 -2.47 -7.09
N SER A 29 -8.89 -2.03 -6.47
CA SER A 29 -10.17 -1.82 -7.13
C SER A 29 -10.10 -0.66 -8.14
N GLU A 30 -9.58 0.49 -7.70
CA GLU A 30 -9.53 1.71 -8.52
C GLU A 30 -8.55 1.54 -9.69
N ILE A 31 -7.37 0.95 -9.47
CA ILE A 31 -6.42 0.69 -10.56
C ILE A 31 -7.02 -0.22 -11.63
N LYS A 32 -7.79 -1.25 -11.24
CA LYS A 32 -8.48 -2.13 -12.21
C LYS A 32 -9.51 -1.36 -13.04
N ALA A 33 -10.27 -0.45 -12.42
CA ALA A 33 -11.22 0.38 -13.12
C ALA A 33 -10.52 1.32 -14.11
N ASP A 34 -9.44 1.97 -13.68
CA ASP A 34 -8.65 2.88 -14.52
C ASP A 34 -7.97 2.17 -15.69
N ILE A 35 -7.51 0.93 -15.52
CA ILE A 35 -6.98 0.14 -16.64
C ILE A 35 -8.05 0.00 -17.73
N GLU A 36 -9.28 -0.39 -17.36
CA GLU A 36 -10.36 -0.57 -18.31
C GLU A 36 -10.78 0.74 -18.98
N GLU A 37 -10.86 1.84 -18.24
CA GLU A 37 -11.11 3.17 -18.81
C GLU A 37 -9.98 3.61 -19.74
N SER A 38 -8.73 3.43 -19.31
CA SER A 38 -7.55 3.84 -20.07
C SER A 38 -7.45 3.10 -21.42
N LYS A 39 -7.90 1.84 -21.50
CA LYS A 39 -7.92 1.08 -22.76
C LYS A 39 -8.83 1.76 -23.79
N ILE A 40 -10.03 2.17 -23.36
CA ILE A 40 -10.99 2.88 -24.21
C ILE A 40 -10.41 4.21 -24.69
N LEU A 41 -9.77 4.97 -23.78
CA LEU A 41 -9.15 6.25 -24.11
C LEU A 41 -7.95 6.06 -25.05
N ALA A 42 -7.13 5.04 -24.82
CA ALA A 42 -5.97 4.73 -25.63
C ALA A 42 -6.38 4.41 -27.07
N ASP A 43 -7.34 3.50 -27.26
CA ASP A 43 -7.85 3.12 -28.57
C ASP A 43 -8.42 4.30 -29.36
N ALA A 44 -9.03 5.26 -28.67
CA ALA A 44 -9.65 6.43 -29.29
C ALA A 44 -8.64 7.55 -29.60
N CYS A 45 -7.59 7.69 -28.79
CA CYS A 45 -6.78 8.91 -28.76
C CYS A 45 -5.31 8.71 -29.15
N LEU A 46 -4.76 7.50 -29.04
CA LEU A 46 -3.34 7.24 -29.27
C LEU A 46 -3.10 6.65 -30.65
N ASP A 47 -1.96 6.98 -31.25
CA ASP A 47 -1.57 6.50 -32.56
C ASP A 47 -0.07 6.19 -32.66
N GLY A 48 0.27 5.19 -33.48
CA GLY A 48 1.64 4.78 -33.76
C GLY A 48 2.47 4.53 -32.49
N LYS A 49 3.51 5.35 -32.30
CA LYS A 49 4.45 5.24 -31.18
C LYS A 49 3.79 5.45 -29.81
N GLU A 50 2.74 6.26 -29.73
CA GLU A 50 2.05 6.50 -28.46
C GLU A 50 1.38 5.22 -27.97
N MET A 51 0.71 4.50 -28.89
CA MET A 51 0.06 3.22 -28.57
C MET A 51 1.07 2.16 -28.13
N GLU A 52 2.21 2.03 -28.83
CA GLU A 52 3.28 1.10 -28.43
C GLU A 52 3.85 1.40 -27.03
N THR A 53 3.88 2.68 -26.64
CA THR A 53 4.33 3.11 -25.32
C THR A 53 3.29 2.81 -24.26
N TYR A 54 2.01 3.07 -24.55
CA TYR A 54 0.90 2.72 -23.68
C TYR A 54 0.84 1.22 -23.40
N GLU A 55 0.98 0.37 -24.42
CA GLU A 55 0.99 -1.08 -24.26
C GLU A 55 2.12 -1.56 -23.32
N LYS A 56 3.31 -0.95 -23.42
CA LYS A 56 4.41 -1.23 -22.48
C LYS A 56 4.08 -0.82 -21.05
N ALA A 57 3.45 0.35 -20.87
CA ALA A 57 2.99 0.80 -19.57
C ALA A 57 1.95 -0.17 -18.98
N MET A 58 1.00 -0.64 -19.79
CA MET A 58 -0.01 -1.63 -19.36
C MET A 58 0.61 -2.95 -18.94
N LEU A 59 1.65 -3.43 -19.62
CA LEU A 59 2.37 -4.63 -19.20
C LEU A 59 3.01 -4.47 -17.81
N VAL A 60 3.54 -3.29 -17.48
CA VAL A 60 4.07 -3.00 -16.14
C VAL A 60 2.95 -3.00 -15.10
N ILE A 61 1.81 -2.39 -15.42
CA ILE A 61 0.67 -2.34 -14.48
C ILE A 61 0.11 -3.75 -14.23
N GLU A 62 -0.27 -4.46 -15.28
CA GLU A 62 -0.92 -5.76 -15.17
C GLU A 62 0.05 -6.85 -14.69
N GLY A 63 1.30 -6.82 -15.17
CA GLY A 63 2.31 -7.84 -14.87
C GLY A 63 3.09 -7.61 -13.57
N ASN A 64 3.16 -6.39 -13.05
CA ASN A 64 3.96 -6.08 -11.86
C ASN A 64 3.12 -5.38 -10.78
N LEU A 65 2.48 -4.25 -11.08
CA LEU A 65 1.81 -3.44 -10.06
C LEU A 65 0.65 -4.18 -9.37
N LEU A 66 -0.28 -4.76 -10.15
CA LEU A 66 -1.41 -5.50 -9.61
C LEU A 66 -0.99 -6.72 -8.79
N LEU A 67 0.07 -7.41 -9.24
CA LEU A 67 0.64 -8.55 -8.54
C LEU A 67 1.22 -8.11 -7.19
N LYS A 68 2.01 -7.03 -7.17
CA LYS A 68 2.64 -6.52 -5.94
C LYS A 68 1.61 -6.05 -4.91
N ILE A 69 0.53 -5.41 -5.35
CA ILE A 69 -0.57 -5.02 -4.46
C ILE A 69 -1.25 -6.27 -3.89
N SER A 70 -1.49 -7.30 -4.70
CA SER A 70 -2.13 -8.55 -4.26
C SER A 70 -1.24 -9.33 -3.27
N GLU A 71 0.04 -9.49 -3.57
CA GLU A 71 1.03 -10.11 -2.64
C GLU A 71 1.14 -9.32 -1.32
N MET A 72 1.00 -8.00 -1.38
CA MET A 72 1.00 -7.18 -0.19
C MET A 72 -0.28 -7.39 0.62
N LEU A 73 -1.46 -7.43 -0.02
CA LEU A 73 -2.72 -7.71 0.64
C LEU A 73 -2.67 -9.03 1.41
N GLU A 74 -2.26 -10.12 0.75
CA GLU A 74 -2.09 -11.43 1.39
C GLU A 74 -1.19 -11.34 2.62
N HIS A 75 -0.04 -10.68 2.49
CA HIS A 75 0.88 -10.47 3.60
C HIS A 75 0.28 -9.67 4.76
N VAL A 76 -0.47 -8.60 4.49
CA VAL A 76 -1.11 -7.82 5.56
C VAL A 76 -2.24 -8.62 6.21
N TYR A 77 -2.95 -9.45 5.46
CA TYR A 77 -3.94 -10.37 6.00
C TYR A 77 -3.31 -11.39 6.95
N ASP A 78 -2.22 -12.03 6.55
CA ASP A 78 -1.47 -12.98 7.38
C ASP A 78 -0.94 -12.31 8.65
N LEU A 79 -0.35 -11.12 8.53
CA LEU A 79 0.09 -10.32 9.69
C LEU A 79 -1.07 -10.03 10.64
N TYR A 80 -2.25 -9.73 10.11
CA TYR A 80 -3.41 -9.42 10.92
C TYR A 80 -3.99 -10.65 11.63
N GLU A 81 -3.95 -11.80 10.98
CA GLU A 81 -4.31 -13.07 11.63
C GLU A 81 -3.38 -13.38 12.81
N ILE A 82 -2.06 -13.27 12.62
CA ILE A 82 -1.06 -13.47 13.68
C ILE A 82 -1.31 -12.48 14.83
N PHE A 83 -1.47 -11.19 14.53
CA PHE A 83 -1.76 -10.16 15.53
C PHE A 83 -2.99 -10.50 16.39
N ASN A 84 -4.09 -10.91 15.75
CA ASN A 84 -5.32 -11.26 16.46
C ASN A 84 -5.16 -12.55 17.29
N PHE A 85 -4.41 -13.52 16.78
CA PHE A 85 -4.09 -14.75 17.49
C PHE A 85 -3.30 -14.45 18.77
N ASP A 86 -2.22 -13.67 18.67
CA ASP A 86 -1.34 -13.33 19.79
C ASP A 86 -2.10 -12.56 20.87
N ILE A 87 -2.90 -11.56 20.50
CA ILE A 87 -3.72 -10.81 21.47
C ILE A 87 -4.71 -11.72 22.18
N THR A 88 -5.37 -12.62 21.44
CA THR A 88 -6.39 -13.50 22.01
C THR A 88 -5.76 -14.50 22.97
N PHE A 89 -4.64 -15.09 22.59
CA PHE A 89 -3.99 -16.15 23.36
C PHE A 89 -3.22 -15.61 24.58
N LEU A 90 -2.57 -14.45 24.42
CA LEU A 90 -1.74 -13.83 25.45
C LEU A 90 -2.50 -12.82 26.31
N ALA A 91 -3.82 -12.69 26.16
CA ALA A 91 -4.66 -11.73 26.88
C ALA A 91 -4.47 -11.72 28.41
N SER A 92 -4.09 -12.86 29.00
CA SER A 92 -3.83 -13.01 30.43
C SER A 92 -2.38 -12.73 30.86
N VAL A 93 -1.47 -12.48 29.91
CA VAL A 93 -0.02 -12.28 30.11
C VAL A 93 0.43 -11.00 29.37
N PRO A 94 0.21 -9.81 29.96
CA PRO A 94 0.53 -8.51 29.36
C PRO A 94 1.97 -8.36 28.85
N GLU A 95 2.95 -8.91 29.57
CA GLU A 95 4.37 -8.80 29.23
C GLU A 95 4.71 -9.55 27.93
N GLU A 96 4.01 -10.64 27.63
CA GLU A 96 4.20 -11.38 26.38
C GLU A 96 3.47 -10.70 25.21
N ILE A 97 2.33 -10.03 25.46
CA ILE A 97 1.67 -9.18 24.44
C ILE A 97 2.59 -8.04 24.00
N GLU A 98 3.24 -7.36 24.95
CA GLU A 98 4.19 -6.27 24.65
C GLU A 98 5.32 -6.76 23.73
N ARG A 99 5.90 -7.93 24.02
CA ARG A 99 6.96 -8.52 23.20
C ARG A 99 6.50 -8.93 21.81
N GLU A 100 5.34 -9.58 21.68
CA GLU A 100 4.86 -10.01 20.37
C GLU A 100 4.44 -8.81 19.50
N ILE A 101 3.94 -7.72 20.09
CA ILE A 101 3.70 -6.46 19.38
C ILE A 101 4.98 -5.89 18.76
N GLU A 102 6.04 -5.80 19.56
CA GLU A 102 7.35 -5.30 19.11
C GLU A 102 7.94 -6.23 18.04
N ARG A 103 7.83 -7.55 18.23
CA ARG A 103 8.37 -8.56 17.32
C ARG A 103 7.63 -8.62 15.99
N LEU A 104 6.31 -8.44 15.99
CA LEU A 104 5.51 -8.47 14.78
C LEU A 104 5.93 -7.36 13.80
N ASP A 105 6.37 -6.22 14.34
CA ASP A 105 6.87 -5.05 13.60
C ASP A 105 6.02 -4.71 12.35
N ALA A 106 4.69 -4.84 12.53
CA ALA A 106 3.74 -4.87 11.42
C ALA A 106 3.85 -3.62 10.54
N LEU A 107 4.06 -2.45 11.14
CA LEU A 107 4.10 -1.19 10.40
C LEU A 107 5.34 -1.03 9.54
N ASN A 108 6.52 -1.39 10.04
CA ASN A 108 7.72 -1.34 9.22
C ASN A 108 7.59 -2.35 8.08
N SER A 109 7.08 -3.55 8.36
CA SER A 109 6.80 -4.55 7.35
C SER A 109 5.86 -4.02 6.24
N ILE A 110 4.75 -3.39 6.63
CA ILE A 110 3.80 -2.75 5.71
C ILE A 110 4.48 -1.62 4.92
N ASN A 111 5.17 -0.69 5.59
CA ASN A 111 5.80 0.45 4.93
C ASN A 111 6.84 0.02 3.90
N THR A 112 7.68 -0.98 4.21
CA THR A 112 8.65 -1.53 3.24
C THR A 112 7.94 -2.09 2.01
N LYS A 113 6.79 -2.75 2.17
CA LYS A 113 6.02 -3.24 1.00
C LYS A 113 5.35 -2.11 0.21
N LEU A 114 4.84 -1.08 0.88
CA LEU A 114 4.34 0.12 0.21
C LEU A 114 5.43 0.82 -0.60
N GLU A 115 6.66 0.89 -0.09
CA GLU A 115 7.82 1.45 -0.80
C GLU A 115 8.14 0.64 -2.08
N LEU A 116 7.93 -0.69 -2.07
CA LEU A 116 8.05 -1.51 -3.28
C LEU A 116 6.97 -1.17 -4.31
N ILE A 117 5.71 -1.04 -3.90
CA ILE A 117 4.62 -0.63 -4.80
C ILE A 117 4.91 0.75 -5.39
N LEU A 118 5.38 1.69 -4.56
CA LEU A 118 5.76 3.02 -4.99
C LEU A 118 6.84 2.99 -6.07
N SER A 119 7.87 2.15 -5.91
CA SER A 119 8.94 2.01 -6.92
C SER A 119 8.43 1.52 -8.27
N VAL A 120 7.43 0.63 -8.29
CA VAL A 120 6.79 0.15 -9.53
C VAL A 120 5.98 1.27 -10.20
N ILE A 121 5.29 2.10 -9.41
CA ILE A 121 4.57 3.26 -9.94
C ILE A 121 5.54 4.30 -10.48
N ASP A 122 6.67 4.54 -9.81
CA ASP A 122 7.71 5.46 -10.29
C ASP A 122 8.28 4.99 -11.65
N GLU A 123 8.53 3.69 -11.82
CA GLU A 123 8.95 3.12 -13.10
C GLU A 123 7.87 3.32 -14.19
N LEU A 124 6.61 3.07 -13.86
CA LEU A 124 5.48 3.27 -14.75
C LEU A 124 5.35 4.73 -15.22
N LEU A 125 5.58 5.69 -14.32
CA LEU A 125 5.45 7.11 -14.67
C LEU A 125 6.57 7.60 -15.59
N LEU A 126 7.64 6.83 -15.81
CA LEU A 126 8.64 7.17 -16.83
C LEU A 126 8.07 7.18 -18.25
N PHE A 127 6.98 6.44 -18.50
CA PHE A 127 6.29 6.43 -19.79
C PHE A 127 5.49 7.71 -20.08
N GLU A 128 5.19 8.54 -19.06
CA GLU A 128 4.37 9.75 -19.22
C GLU A 128 5.06 10.83 -20.07
N GLY A 129 6.39 10.83 -20.12
CA GLY A 129 7.19 11.86 -20.79
C GLY A 129 7.18 11.81 -22.32
N GLU A 130 6.58 10.77 -22.92
CA GLU A 130 6.60 10.57 -24.37
C GLU A 130 5.55 11.40 -25.12
N SER A 131 4.39 11.71 -24.50
CA SER A 131 3.40 12.65 -25.06
C SER A 131 2.41 13.20 -24.04
N GLU A 132 1.80 14.36 -24.32
CA GLU A 132 0.75 14.93 -23.46
C GLU A 132 -0.50 14.02 -23.37
N LYS A 133 -0.78 13.21 -24.40
CA LYS A 133 -1.89 12.26 -24.37
C LYS A 133 -1.60 11.10 -23.42
N LEU A 134 -0.40 10.54 -23.48
CA LEU A 134 0.05 9.48 -22.56
C LEU A 134 0.08 9.98 -21.12
N LYS A 135 0.59 11.19 -20.91
CA LYS A 135 0.56 11.84 -19.60
C LYS A 135 -0.86 11.99 -19.05
N ALA A 136 -1.82 12.40 -19.89
CA ALA A 136 -3.21 12.50 -19.48
C ALA A 136 -3.78 11.12 -19.08
N ILE A 137 -3.56 10.09 -19.90
CA ILE A 137 -4.04 8.72 -19.65
C ILE A 137 -3.42 8.12 -18.39
N LEU A 138 -2.13 8.38 -18.14
CA LEU A 138 -1.40 7.85 -16.98
C LEU A 138 -1.51 8.72 -15.71
N THR A 139 -2.22 9.85 -15.77
CA THR A 139 -2.40 10.76 -14.62
C THR A 139 -2.93 10.06 -13.36
N PRO A 140 -3.88 9.12 -13.41
CA PRO A 140 -4.35 8.44 -12.20
C PRO A 140 -3.23 7.76 -11.40
N PHE A 141 -2.20 7.22 -12.06
CA PHE A 141 -1.07 6.60 -11.38
C PHE A 141 -0.21 7.58 -10.57
N ARG A 142 -0.21 8.87 -10.92
CA ARG A 142 0.40 9.92 -10.09
C ARG A 142 -0.38 10.12 -8.79
N VAL A 143 -1.71 10.04 -8.86
CA VAL A 143 -2.56 10.14 -7.68
C VAL A 143 -2.29 8.95 -6.76
N TYR A 144 -2.21 7.73 -7.29
CA TYR A 144 -1.88 6.54 -6.50
C TYR A 144 -0.50 6.63 -5.84
N ARG A 145 0.50 7.15 -6.57
CA ARG A 145 1.82 7.45 -6.02
C ARG A 145 1.73 8.34 -4.78
N GLU A 146 1.04 9.47 -4.88
CA GLU A 146 0.89 10.43 -3.77
C GLU A 146 0.11 9.82 -2.58
N VAL A 147 -0.93 9.04 -2.86
CA VAL A 147 -1.71 8.35 -1.83
C VAL A 147 -0.84 7.37 -1.05
N ILE A 148 0.01 6.61 -1.73
CA ILE A 148 0.93 5.65 -1.10
C ILE A 148 2.00 6.38 -0.28
N GLU A 149 2.61 7.44 -0.83
CA GLU A 149 3.59 8.26 -0.10
C GLU A 149 3.01 8.86 1.17
N HIS A 150 1.81 9.44 1.08
CA HIS A 150 1.11 9.98 2.24
C HIS A 150 0.77 8.89 3.26
N SER A 151 0.41 7.69 2.82
CA SER A 151 0.12 6.56 3.71
C SER A 151 1.37 6.11 4.47
N ILE A 152 2.51 5.99 3.80
CA ILE A 152 3.80 5.69 4.44
C ILE A 152 4.15 6.78 5.48
N SER A 153 4.02 8.05 5.09
CA SER A 153 4.30 9.19 5.99
C SER A 153 3.38 9.20 7.21
N PHE A 154 2.09 8.91 7.00
CA PHE A 154 1.10 8.83 8.07
C PHE A 154 1.42 7.69 9.03
N ASN A 155 1.68 6.49 8.52
CA ASN A 155 2.05 5.32 9.33
C ASN A 155 3.27 5.62 10.21
N LYS A 156 4.33 6.21 9.64
CA LYS A 156 5.56 6.61 10.37
C LYS A 156 5.24 7.63 11.48
N LYS A 157 4.50 8.69 11.15
CA LYS A 157 4.12 9.73 12.13
C LYS A 157 3.31 9.16 13.30
N VAL A 158 2.33 8.32 13.03
CA VAL A 158 1.49 7.72 14.09
C VAL A 158 2.33 6.76 14.95
N TRP A 159 3.24 5.99 14.35
CA TRP A 159 4.14 5.12 15.10
C TRP A 159 5.04 5.91 16.06
N ASP A 160 5.70 6.96 15.58
CA ASP A 160 6.60 7.77 16.40
C ASP A 160 5.86 8.45 17.56
N LEU A 161 4.63 8.91 17.32
CA LEU A 161 3.77 9.50 18.36
C LEU A 161 3.40 8.51 19.47
N VAL A 162 3.28 7.23 19.15
CA VAL A 162 2.78 6.21 20.09
C VAL A 162 3.90 5.43 20.76
N PHE A 163 5.02 5.21 20.07
CA PHE A 163 6.08 4.30 20.50
C PHE A 163 7.44 4.98 20.72
N GLN A 164 7.70 6.17 20.16
CA GLN A 164 8.95 6.92 20.40
C GLN A 164 8.78 8.08 21.40
N SER A 165 7.55 8.36 21.81
CA SER A 165 7.23 9.42 22.78
C SER A 165 7.22 8.94 24.24
N SER A 166 7.67 7.71 24.49
CA SER A 166 7.67 7.01 25.78
C SER A 166 9.08 6.72 26.28
#